data_AF-A0A660U024-F1
#
_entry.id   AF-A0A660U024-F1
#
_cell.length_a   1.000
_cell.length_b   1.000
_cell.length_c   1.000
_cell.angle_alpha   90.00
_cell.angle_beta   90.00
_cell.angle_gamma   90.00
#
_symmetry.space_group_name_H-M   'P 1'
#
loop_
_entity.id
_entity.type
_entity.pdbx_description
1 polymer ?
#
loop_
_entity_poly.entity_id
_entity_poly.type
_entity_poly.pdbx_seq_one_letter_code
_entity_poly.pdbx_strand_id
1 'polypeptide(L)'
;MEVSEVSQVDQLKTGRIGSVKILGRKLLLSEFFVLYLTIFYLLVLFPFIPKVFSPYNLRNVLSNTWPLLVIAIGQTFVLITAGIDLSQTSVMALSSIMGAVIMTSEADPVLLSKSPLWGSLLTENGGLFAGTGFALPAGLLVMVSIGIMIGLINGFSVAKLRMPPFIVTLVSQMLFAAVAIWLSKSENIRHLPESFSRLGRGNF
;
A
#
# COMPACT_ATOMS: atom_id res chain seq x y z
N MET A 1 -46.92 35.01 32.14
CA MET A 1 -46.91 33.99 31.08
C MET A 1 -45.69 34.17 30.16
N GLU A 2 -45.34 35.40 29.81
CA GLU A 2 -44.19 35.73 28.93
C GLU A 2 -42.80 35.43 29.55
N VAL A 3 -42.63 35.62 30.87
CA VAL A 3 -41.34 35.41 31.56
C VAL A 3 -40.91 33.93 31.63
N SER A 4 -41.85 32.99 31.70
CA SER A 4 -41.55 31.54 31.70
C SER A 4 -41.11 31.04 30.32
N GLU A 5 -41.56 31.68 29.26
CA GLU A 5 -41.26 31.29 27.88
C GLU A 5 -39.83 31.69 27.49
N VAL A 6 -39.39 32.88 27.88
CA VAL A 6 -38.01 33.36 27.69
C VAL A 6 -36.99 32.48 28.43
N SER A 7 -37.30 32.06 29.66
CA SER A 7 -36.43 31.18 30.46
C SER A 7 -36.27 29.78 29.84
N GLN A 8 -37.35 29.21 29.26
CA GLN A 8 -37.28 27.93 28.57
C GLN A 8 -36.46 28.01 27.27
N VAL A 9 -36.58 29.10 26.52
CA VAL A 9 -35.81 29.31 25.28
C VAL A 9 -34.30 29.41 25.55
N ASP A 10 -33.88 30.07 26.63
CA ASP A 10 -32.47 30.18 27.01
C ASP A 10 -31.88 28.87 27.55
N GLN A 11 -32.66 28.10 28.32
CA GLN A 11 -32.27 26.74 28.73
C GLN A 11 -32.09 25.80 27.53
N LEU A 12 -32.98 25.88 26.52
CA LEU A 12 -32.89 25.11 25.28
C LEU A 12 -31.66 25.49 24.44
N LYS A 13 -31.35 26.78 24.30
CA LYS A 13 -30.14 27.25 23.58
C LYS A 13 -28.86 26.80 24.26
N THR A 14 -28.80 26.91 25.59
CA THR A 14 -27.61 26.53 26.38
C THR A 14 -27.36 25.01 26.33
N GLY A 15 -28.42 24.20 26.43
CA GLY A 15 -28.34 22.75 26.25
C GLY A 15 -27.92 22.31 24.83
N ARG A 16 -28.37 23.05 23.80
CA ARG A 16 -28.02 22.77 22.39
C ARG A 16 -26.55 23.11 22.08
N ILE A 17 -26.03 24.22 22.60
CA ILE A 17 -24.62 24.62 22.44
C ILE A 17 -23.69 23.62 23.16
N GLY A 18 -24.06 23.16 24.36
CA GLY A 18 -23.35 22.10 25.06
C GLY A 18 -23.33 20.78 24.26
N SER A 19 -24.46 20.39 23.70
CA SER A 19 -24.60 19.16 22.91
C SER A 19 -23.75 19.16 21.63
N VAL A 20 -23.65 20.30 20.93
CA VAL A 20 -22.81 20.43 19.72
C VAL A 20 -21.32 20.34 20.07
N LYS A 21 -20.87 20.99 21.15
CA LYS A 21 -19.47 20.89 21.60
C LYS A 21 -19.10 19.46 22.03
N ILE A 22 -20.02 18.76 22.69
CA ILE A 22 -19.84 17.35 23.11
C ILE A 22 -19.77 16.44 21.88
N LEU A 23 -20.66 16.61 20.90
CA LEU A 23 -20.66 15.82 19.67
C LEU A 23 -19.40 16.05 18.84
N GLY A 24 -18.98 17.31 18.67
CA GLY A 24 -17.74 17.65 17.96
C GLY A 24 -16.51 17.00 18.60
N ARG A 25 -16.40 17.04 19.93
CA ARG A 25 -15.31 16.36 20.65
C ARG A 25 -15.36 14.84 20.50
N LYS A 26 -16.56 14.23 20.52
CA LYS A 26 -16.73 12.78 20.30
C LYS A 26 -16.33 12.35 18.88
N LEU A 27 -16.67 13.16 17.87
CA LEU A 27 -16.29 12.90 16.48
C LEU A 27 -14.78 13.04 16.25
N LEU A 28 -14.16 14.09 16.80
CA LEU A 28 -12.71 14.32 16.69
C LEU A 28 -11.87 13.26 17.39
N LEU A 29 -12.36 12.70 18.51
CA LEU A 29 -11.66 11.68 19.29
C LEU A 29 -12.10 10.25 18.93
N SER A 30 -12.83 10.06 17.84
CA SER A 30 -13.30 8.74 17.40
C SER A 30 -12.17 7.95 16.72
N GLU A 31 -12.16 6.62 16.90
CA GLU A 31 -11.33 5.69 16.13
C GLU A 31 -11.60 5.76 14.61
N PHE A 32 -12.82 6.18 14.23
CA PHE A 32 -13.23 6.39 12.84
C PHE A 32 -13.00 7.82 12.36
N PHE A 33 -12.30 8.66 13.12
CA PHE A 33 -12.09 10.06 12.78
C PHE A 33 -11.57 10.25 11.34
N VAL A 34 -10.60 9.44 10.93
CA VAL A 34 -10.05 9.49 9.56
C VAL A 34 -11.11 9.15 8.52
N LEU A 35 -11.93 8.13 8.76
CA LEU A 35 -13.04 7.77 7.87
C LEU A 35 -14.05 8.91 7.74
N TYR A 36 -14.43 9.54 8.87
CA TYR A 36 -15.33 10.68 8.87
C TYR A 36 -14.73 11.87 8.12
N LEU A 37 -13.44 12.14 8.31
CA LEU A 37 -12.71 13.19 7.60
C LEU A 37 -12.70 12.94 6.08
N THR A 38 -12.47 11.70 5.64
CA THR A 38 -12.52 11.33 4.22
C THR A 38 -13.91 11.52 3.63
N ILE A 39 -14.98 11.08 4.32
CA ILE A 39 -16.36 11.28 3.86
C ILE A 39 -16.69 12.76 3.77
N PHE A 40 -16.34 13.53 4.80
CA PHE A 40 -16.53 14.99 4.81
C PHE A 40 -15.81 15.66 3.64
N TYR A 41 -14.55 15.30 3.41
CA TYR A 41 -13.76 15.80 2.27
C TYR A 41 -14.45 15.51 0.92
N LEU A 42 -14.96 14.29 0.71
CA LEU A 42 -15.68 13.94 -0.52
C LEU A 42 -16.98 14.73 -0.70
N LEU A 43 -17.73 14.97 0.37
CA LEU A 43 -18.96 15.77 0.33
C LEU A 43 -18.67 17.25 0.02
N VAL A 44 -17.60 17.81 0.59
CA VAL A 44 -17.16 19.19 0.31
C VAL A 44 -16.70 19.33 -1.14
N LEU A 45 -16.01 18.34 -1.69
CA LEU A 45 -15.54 18.37 -3.08
C LEU A 45 -16.64 18.17 -4.11
N PHE A 46 -17.70 17.44 -3.78
CA PHE A 46 -18.77 17.10 -4.71
C PHE A 46 -19.33 18.28 -5.53
N PRO A 47 -19.71 19.43 -4.93
CA PRO A 47 -20.21 20.57 -5.69
C PRO A 47 -19.18 21.20 -6.64
N PHE A 48 -17.88 21.05 -6.36
CA PHE A 48 -16.80 21.60 -7.20
C PHE A 48 -16.31 20.62 -8.25
N ILE A 49 -16.40 19.32 -7.97
CA ILE A 49 -15.90 18.23 -8.84
C ILE A 49 -16.96 17.11 -8.90
N PRO A 50 -18.06 17.30 -9.64
CA PRO A 50 -19.17 16.34 -9.69
C PRO A 50 -18.77 14.97 -10.27
N LYS A 51 -17.66 14.91 -11.02
CA LYS A 51 -17.12 13.66 -11.57
C LYS A 51 -16.49 12.73 -10.51
N VAL A 52 -16.31 13.19 -9.26
CA VAL A 52 -15.74 12.39 -8.15
C VAL A 52 -16.49 11.08 -7.96
N PHE A 53 -17.83 11.09 -8.06
CA PHE A 53 -18.68 9.89 -7.92
C PHE A 53 -19.03 9.22 -9.26
N SER A 54 -18.41 9.61 -10.37
CA SER A 54 -18.66 8.94 -11.65
C SER A 54 -18.21 7.47 -11.58
N PRO A 55 -18.92 6.52 -12.23
CA PRO A 55 -18.53 5.10 -12.23
C PRO A 55 -17.10 4.87 -12.75
N TYR A 56 -16.65 5.70 -13.69
CA TYR A 56 -15.28 5.67 -14.21
C TYR A 56 -14.26 6.06 -13.14
N ASN A 57 -14.48 7.18 -12.45
CA ASN A 57 -13.59 7.62 -11.38
C ASN A 57 -13.58 6.64 -10.21
N LEU A 58 -14.75 6.11 -9.83
CA LEU A 58 -14.85 5.12 -8.75
C LEU A 58 -14.09 3.83 -9.10
N ARG A 59 -14.26 3.30 -10.32
CA ARG A 59 -13.47 2.16 -10.78
C ARG A 59 -11.97 2.47 -10.79
N ASN A 60 -11.57 3.66 -11.25
CA ASN A 60 -10.17 4.07 -11.25
C ASN A 60 -9.59 4.13 -9.82
N VAL A 61 -10.30 4.76 -8.88
CA VAL A 61 -9.87 4.83 -7.47
C VAL A 61 -9.75 3.42 -6.88
N LEU A 62 -10.74 2.55 -7.09
CA LEU A 62 -10.70 1.16 -6.61
C LEU A 62 -9.54 0.38 -7.25
N SER A 63 -9.32 0.52 -8.56
CA SER A 63 -8.21 -0.10 -9.29
C SER A 63 -6.83 0.39 -8.85
N ASN A 64 -6.71 1.58 -8.27
CA ASN A 64 -5.46 2.08 -7.70
C ASN A 64 -5.31 1.71 -6.21
N THR A 65 -6.42 1.54 -5.49
CA THR A 65 -6.43 1.33 -4.04
C THR A 65 -6.40 -0.15 -3.65
N TRP A 66 -6.84 -1.07 -4.53
CA TRP A 66 -6.91 -2.49 -4.21
C TRP A 66 -5.58 -3.13 -3.74
N PRO A 67 -4.38 -2.75 -4.24
CA PRO A 67 -3.14 -3.35 -3.74
C PRO A 67 -2.94 -3.02 -2.26
N LEU A 68 -3.19 -1.77 -1.88
CA LEU A 68 -3.11 -1.30 -0.49
C LEU A 68 -4.18 -1.93 0.40
N LEU A 69 -5.38 -2.24 -0.13
CA LEU A 69 -6.41 -2.96 0.63
C LEU A 69 -6.01 -4.39 0.95
N VAL A 70 -5.48 -5.13 -0.03
CA VAL A 70 -5.00 -6.51 0.18
C VAL A 70 -3.92 -6.55 1.25
N ILE A 71 -3.03 -5.58 1.18
CA ILE A 71 -1.99 -5.31 2.17
C ILE A 71 -2.55 -5.02 3.57
N ALA A 72 -3.56 -4.15 3.67
CA ALA A 72 -4.10 -3.72 4.96
C ALA A 72 -4.78 -4.89 5.69
N ILE A 73 -5.41 -5.79 4.92
CA ILE A 73 -5.96 -7.05 5.44
C ILE A 73 -4.84 -7.89 6.04
N GLY A 74 -3.71 -8.06 5.33
CA GLY A 74 -2.53 -8.75 5.84
C GLY A 74 -1.96 -8.11 7.12
N GLN A 75 -1.82 -6.78 7.12
CA GLN A 75 -1.30 -6.02 8.26
C GLN A 75 -2.20 -6.12 9.51
N THR A 76 -3.51 -6.34 9.33
CA THR A 76 -4.43 -6.55 10.45
C THR A 76 -4.01 -7.75 11.30
N PHE A 77 -3.57 -8.85 10.70
CA PHE A 77 -3.06 -10.02 11.43
C PHE A 77 -1.81 -9.69 12.25
N VAL A 78 -0.91 -8.88 11.69
CA VAL A 78 0.32 -8.43 12.38
C VAL A 78 -0.04 -7.57 13.59
N LEU A 79 -0.97 -6.63 13.43
CA LEU A 79 -1.41 -5.74 14.50
C LEU A 79 -2.10 -6.50 15.64
N ILE A 80 -2.87 -7.55 15.33
CA ILE A 80 -3.51 -8.41 16.36
C ILE A 80 -2.46 -9.07 17.25
N THR A 81 -1.29 -9.44 16.70
CA THR A 81 -0.17 -9.98 17.47
C THR A 81 0.63 -8.92 18.25
N ALA A 82 0.11 -7.68 18.34
CA ALA A 82 0.78 -6.50 18.91
C ALA A 82 2.13 -6.17 18.24
N GLY A 83 2.36 -6.68 17.03
CA GLY A 83 3.51 -6.33 16.21
C GLY A 83 3.26 -5.05 15.42
N ILE A 84 4.33 -4.31 15.13
CA ILE A 84 4.33 -3.22 14.15
C ILE A 84 5.16 -3.69 12.96
N ASP A 85 4.58 -3.67 11.76
CA ASP A 85 5.31 -3.94 10.52
C ASP A 85 5.25 -2.74 9.58
N LEU A 86 6.39 -2.07 9.46
CA LEU A 86 6.61 -0.93 8.56
C LEU A 86 7.36 -1.35 7.29
N SER A 87 7.92 -2.56 7.26
CA SER A 87 8.78 -3.03 6.17
C SER A 87 8.02 -3.34 4.88
N GLN A 88 6.70 -3.41 4.95
CA GLN A 88 5.84 -3.82 3.85
C GLN A 88 6.01 -2.99 2.56
N THR A 89 6.27 -1.68 2.64
CA THR A 89 6.57 -0.86 1.45
C THR A 89 7.86 -1.28 0.75
N SER A 90 8.91 -1.61 1.52
CA SER A 90 10.19 -2.06 0.97
C SER A 90 10.10 -3.49 0.39
N VAL A 91 9.28 -4.35 1.01
CA VAL A 91 9.00 -5.69 0.53
C VAL A 91 8.29 -5.61 -0.83
N MET A 92 7.29 -4.73 -0.97
CA MET A 92 6.61 -4.49 -2.26
C MET A 92 7.60 -4.04 -3.33
N ALA A 93 8.45 -3.06 -3.01
CA ALA A 93 9.43 -2.54 -3.96
C ALA A 93 10.40 -3.62 -4.42
N LEU A 94 11.02 -4.33 -3.48
CA LEU A 94 12.02 -5.36 -3.80
C LEU A 94 11.41 -6.57 -4.51
N SER A 95 10.26 -7.07 -4.04
CA SER A 95 9.57 -8.17 -4.69
C SER A 95 9.12 -7.81 -6.10
N SER A 96 8.55 -6.62 -6.31
CA SER A 96 8.14 -6.13 -7.64
C SER A 96 9.31 -6.07 -8.61
N ILE A 97 10.44 -5.49 -8.19
CA ILE A 97 11.66 -5.43 -9.00
C ILE A 97 12.13 -6.84 -9.37
N MET A 98 12.31 -7.72 -8.38
CA MET A 98 12.81 -9.07 -8.62
C MET A 98 11.86 -9.93 -9.45
N GLY A 99 10.54 -9.80 -9.25
CA GLY A 99 9.55 -10.47 -10.08
C GLY A 99 9.60 -9.98 -11.52
N ALA A 100 9.62 -8.65 -11.72
CA ALA A 100 9.66 -8.02 -13.04
C ALA A 100 10.92 -8.43 -13.82
N VAL A 101 12.08 -8.46 -13.15
CA VAL A 101 13.35 -8.94 -13.71
C VAL A 101 13.27 -10.35 -14.24
N ILE A 102 12.66 -11.24 -13.46
CA ILE A 102 12.61 -12.66 -13.78
C ILE A 102 11.70 -12.92 -14.98
N MET A 103 10.64 -12.12 -15.11
CA MET A 103 9.60 -12.33 -16.12
C MET A 103 9.73 -11.44 -17.36
N THR A 104 10.51 -10.36 -17.32
CA THR A 104 10.56 -9.38 -18.43
C THR A 104 10.98 -10.03 -19.74
N SER A 105 10.25 -9.73 -20.82
CA SER A 105 10.50 -10.29 -22.14
C SER A 105 11.66 -9.60 -22.86
N GLU A 106 11.92 -8.34 -22.51
CA GLU A 106 12.96 -7.52 -23.13
C GLU A 106 13.67 -6.72 -22.04
N ALA A 107 14.99 -6.58 -22.16
CA ALA A 107 15.78 -5.77 -21.25
C ALA A 107 16.14 -4.43 -21.93
N ASP A 108 15.75 -3.31 -21.31
CA ASP A 108 16.18 -2.00 -21.78
C ASP A 108 17.72 -1.90 -21.66
N PRO A 109 18.44 -1.47 -22.72
CA PRO A 109 19.90 -1.36 -22.69
C PRO A 109 20.44 -0.48 -21.55
N VAL A 110 19.64 0.51 -21.13
CA VAL A 110 19.93 1.40 -20.00
C VAL A 110 20.00 0.62 -18.68
N LEU A 111 19.14 -0.37 -18.46
CA LEU A 111 19.17 -1.21 -17.26
C LEU A 111 20.45 -2.04 -17.20
N LEU A 112 20.82 -2.68 -18.31
CA LEU A 112 22.05 -3.50 -18.42
C LEU A 112 23.32 -2.69 -18.19
N SER A 113 23.34 -1.43 -18.64
CA SER A 113 24.51 -0.54 -18.48
C SER A 113 24.77 -0.09 -17.04
N LYS A 114 23.75 -0.11 -16.18
CA LYS A 114 23.80 0.57 -14.87
C LYS A 114 24.01 -0.36 -13.67
N SER A 115 23.77 -1.67 -13.78
CA SER A 115 23.96 -2.58 -12.63
C SER A 115 24.86 -3.79 -12.93
N PRO A 116 25.78 -4.13 -12.00
CA PRO A 116 26.72 -5.24 -12.16
C PRO A 116 26.07 -6.63 -12.02
N LEU A 117 24.88 -6.73 -11.42
CA LEU A 117 24.18 -8.01 -11.25
C LEU A 117 23.30 -8.38 -12.46
N TRP A 118 23.07 -7.46 -13.38
CA TRP A 118 22.21 -7.73 -14.51
C TRP A 118 22.80 -8.74 -15.48
N GLY A 119 24.12 -8.81 -15.66
CA GLY A 119 24.73 -9.81 -16.55
C GLY A 119 24.43 -11.28 -16.22
N SER A 120 23.93 -11.60 -15.02
CA SER A 120 23.49 -12.97 -14.66
C SER A 120 21.98 -13.16 -14.56
N LEU A 121 21.20 -12.09 -14.35
CA LEU A 121 19.74 -12.15 -14.13
C LEU A 121 18.91 -11.53 -15.26
N LEU A 122 19.47 -10.57 -15.99
CA LEU A 122 18.90 -9.93 -17.19
C LEU A 122 19.90 -10.04 -18.33
N THR A 123 19.57 -10.88 -19.31
CA THR A 123 20.32 -10.93 -20.57
C THR A 123 19.72 -9.93 -21.56
N GLU A 124 20.41 -9.68 -22.67
CA GLU A 124 19.88 -8.88 -23.79
C GLU A 124 18.54 -9.45 -24.31
N ASN A 125 18.30 -10.75 -24.12
CA ASN A 125 17.07 -11.45 -24.48
C ASN A 125 15.97 -11.39 -23.39
N GLY A 126 16.14 -10.56 -22.36
CA GLY A 126 15.22 -10.44 -21.23
C GLY A 126 15.65 -11.21 -19.97
N GLY A 127 14.68 -11.44 -19.08
CA GLY A 127 14.85 -12.18 -17.83
C GLY A 127 15.14 -13.67 -18.01
N LEU A 128 15.52 -14.34 -16.92
CA LEU A 128 15.90 -15.75 -16.92
C LEU A 128 14.86 -16.70 -17.56
N PHE A 129 13.56 -16.36 -17.45
CA PHE A 129 12.46 -17.15 -18.02
C PHE A 129 11.76 -16.44 -19.18
N ALA A 130 12.35 -15.39 -19.74
CA ALA A 130 11.80 -14.64 -20.88
C ALA A 130 11.43 -15.57 -22.04
N GLY A 131 10.28 -15.33 -22.66
CA GLY A 131 9.77 -16.14 -23.77
C GLY A 131 9.25 -17.53 -23.40
N THR A 132 9.39 -17.96 -22.14
CA THR A 132 8.82 -19.24 -21.66
C THR A 132 7.43 -19.03 -21.04
N GLY A 133 6.56 -20.05 -21.14
CA GLY A 133 5.27 -20.04 -20.44
C GLY A 133 5.37 -19.99 -18.90
N PHE A 134 6.56 -20.25 -18.35
CA PHE A 134 6.83 -20.28 -16.92
C PHE A 134 7.26 -18.92 -16.34
N ALA A 135 7.44 -17.89 -17.17
CA ALA A 135 7.88 -16.55 -16.74
C ALA A 135 7.00 -15.96 -15.63
N LEU A 136 5.67 -16.02 -15.82
CA LEU A 136 4.70 -15.47 -14.87
C LEU A 136 4.67 -16.25 -13.55
N PRO A 137 4.49 -17.60 -13.53
CA PRO A 137 4.57 -18.37 -12.29
C PRO A 137 5.90 -18.20 -11.55
N ALA A 138 7.02 -18.23 -12.27
CA ALA A 138 8.35 -18.06 -11.66
C ALA A 138 8.50 -16.68 -11.01
N GLY A 139 8.09 -15.61 -11.71
CA GLY A 139 8.09 -14.26 -11.17
C GLY A 139 7.24 -14.13 -9.90
N LEU A 140 6.02 -14.68 -9.90
CA LEU A 140 5.14 -14.68 -8.73
C LEU A 140 5.74 -15.47 -7.56
N LEU A 141 6.34 -16.63 -7.82
CA LEU A 141 7.02 -17.43 -6.79
C LEU A 141 8.19 -16.67 -6.17
N VAL A 142 8.99 -15.97 -6.97
CA VAL A 142 10.08 -15.11 -6.46
C VAL A 142 9.53 -13.98 -5.59
N MET A 143 8.45 -13.32 -6.03
CA MET A 143 7.80 -12.26 -5.25
C MET A 143 7.34 -12.74 -3.87
N VAL A 144 6.63 -13.88 -3.84
CA VAL A 144 6.15 -14.49 -2.58
C VAL A 144 7.32 -14.94 -1.70
N SER A 145 8.36 -15.54 -2.30
CA SER A 145 9.54 -16.03 -1.57
C SER A 145 10.28 -14.89 -0.86
N ILE A 146 10.41 -13.73 -1.51
CA ILE A 146 11.03 -12.53 -0.91
C ILE A 146 10.20 -12.06 0.29
N GLY A 147 8.87 -11.99 0.16
CA GLY A 147 7.99 -11.61 1.24
C GLY A 147 8.10 -12.54 2.45
N ILE A 148 8.10 -13.85 2.21
CA ILE A 148 8.29 -14.87 3.26
C ILE A 148 9.66 -14.71 3.92
N MET A 149 10.72 -14.57 3.13
CA MET A 149 12.08 -14.44 3.65
C MET A 149 12.23 -13.22 4.56
N ILE A 150 11.76 -12.05 4.12
CA ILE A 150 11.84 -10.82 4.92
C ILE A 150 10.95 -10.93 6.17
N GLY A 151 9.74 -11.49 6.03
CA GLY A 151 8.85 -11.74 7.15
C GLY A 151 9.47 -12.68 8.20
N LEU A 152 10.16 -13.73 7.77
CA LEU A 152 10.89 -14.64 8.66
C LEU A 152 12.06 -13.95 9.36
N ILE A 153 12.84 -13.13 8.66
CA ILE A 153 13.94 -12.36 9.26
C ILE A 153 13.42 -11.42 10.35
N ASN A 154 12.35 -10.68 10.06
CA ASN A 154 11.73 -9.77 11.02
C ASN A 154 11.13 -10.53 12.20
N GLY A 155 10.35 -11.57 11.93
CA GLY A 155 9.71 -12.40 12.94
C GLY A 155 10.70 -13.12 13.85
N PHE A 156 11.78 -13.67 13.29
CA PHE A 156 12.86 -14.29 14.04
C PHE A 156 13.57 -13.29 14.96
N SER A 157 13.87 -12.10 14.46
CA SER A 157 14.53 -11.05 15.24
C SER A 157 13.69 -10.61 16.43
N VAL A 158 12.37 -10.48 16.26
CA VAL A 158 11.46 -10.16 17.36
C VAL A 158 11.32 -11.34 18.33
N ALA A 159 11.02 -12.54 17.82
CA ALA A 159 10.68 -13.69 18.66
C ALA A 159 11.89 -14.26 19.42
N LYS A 160 13.06 -14.34 18.77
CA LYS A 160 14.25 -14.98 19.35
C LYS A 160 15.23 -13.98 19.95
N LEU A 161 15.47 -12.86 19.28
CA LEU A 161 16.43 -11.85 19.74
C LEU A 161 15.78 -10.82 20.69
N ARG A 162 14.46 -10.88 20.90
CA ARG A 162 13.70 -10.00 21.79
C ARG A 162 13.90 -8.51 21.47
N MET A 163 14.09 -8.22 20.20
CA MET A 163 14.24 -6.84 19.72
C MET A 163 12.86 -6.17 19.60
N PRO A 164 12.73 -4.86 19.90
CA PRO A 164 11.48 -4.12 19.69
C PRO A 164 11.03 -4.17 18.22
N PRO A 165 9.77 -4.57 17.91
CA PRO A 165 9.30 -4.78 16.52
C PRO A 165 9.42 -3.55 15.62
N PHE A 166 9.16 -2.36 16.18
CA PHE A 166 9.25 -1.10 15.48
C PHE A 166 10.67 -0.85 14.93
N ILE A 167 11.70 -1.12 15.72
CA ILE A 167 13.10 -0.91 15.32
C ILE A 167 13.49 -1.91 14.23
N VAL A 168 13.15 -3.18 14.41
CA VAL A 168 13.45 -4.24 13.44
C VAL A 168 12.84 -3.91 12.08
N THR A 169 11.55 -3.57 12.04
CA THR A 169 10.85 -3.37 10.77
C THR A 169 11.21 -2.06 10.09
N LEU A 170 11.54 -0.99 10.83
CA LEU A 170 12.12 0.23 10.26
C LEU A 170 13.49 -0.03 9.62
N VAL A 171 14.38 -0.73 10.32
CA VAL A 171 15.72 -1.05 9.80
C VAL A 171 15.61 -1.92 8.56
N SER A 172 14.77 -2.96 8.60
CA SER A 172 14.47 -3.79 7.43
C SER A 172 13.90 -2.95 6.28
N GLN A 173 12.98 -2.03 6.55
CA GLN A 173 12.46 -1.12 5.54
C GLN A 173 13.57 -0.33 4.84
N MET A 174 14.47 0.27 5.62
CA MET A 174 15.58 1.07 5.10
C MET A 174 16.55 0.21 4.28
N LEU A 175 16.88 -0.98 4.77
CA LEU A 175 17.81 -1.90 4.12
C LEU A 175 17.24 -2.42 2.79
N PHE A 176 16.03 -2.97 2.81
CA PHE A 176 15.45 -3.55 1.59
C PHE A 176 15.04 -2.47 0.58
N ALA A 177 14.65 -1.27 1.02
CA ALA A 177 14.45 -0.14 0.12
C ALA A 177 15.77 0.31 -0.54
N ALA A 178 16.87 0.36 0.22
CA ALA A 178 18.19 0.67 -0.34
C ALA A 178 18.63 -0.39 -1.35
N VAL A 179 18.41 -1.67 -1.05
CA VAL A 179 18.69 -2.78 -1.99
C VAL A 179 17.82 -2.66 -3.25
N ALA A 180 16.52 -2.38 -3.10
CA ALA A 180 15.61 -2.18 -4.22
C ALA A 180 16.08 -1.05 -5.15
N ILE A 181 16.45 0.10 -4.59
CA ILE A 181 16.97 1.24 -5.37
C ILE A 181 18.32 0.89 -6.00
N TRP A 182 19.19 0.20 -5.26
CA TRP A 182 20.50 -0.19 -5.78
C TRP A 182 20.39 -1.18 -6.95
N LEU A 183 19.37 -2.07 -6.93
CA LEU A 183 19.06 -2.99 -8.02
C LEU A 183 18.43 -2.28 -9.21
N SER A 184 17.37 -1.49 -9.00
CA SER A 184 16.67 -0.80 -10.09
C SER A 184 17.49 0.33 -10.71
N LYS A 185 18.48 0.86 -9.99
CA LYS A 185 19.24 2.06 -10.38
C LYS A 185 18.33 3.26 -10.70
N SER A 186 17.19 3.32 -10.01
CA SER A 186 16.12 4.31 -10.23
C SER A 186 15.51 4.27 -11.64
N GLU A 187 15.63 3.14 -12.33
CA GLU A 187 14.99 2.91 -13.62
C GLU A 187 13.76 2.00 -13.47
N ASN A 188 12.84 2.12 -14.43
CA ASN A 188 11.65 1.29 -14.47
C ASN A 188 11.91 0.03 -15.32
N ILE A 189 11.54 -1.13 -14.80
CA ILE A 189 11.53 -2.37 -15.58
C ILE A 189 10.24 -2.41 -16.40
N ARG A 190 10.38 -2.44 -17.71
CA ARG A 190 9.28 -2.42 -18.70
C ARG A 190 9.19 -3.76 -19.43
N HIS A 191 8.25 -3.90 -20.35
CA HIS A 191 8.12 -5.08 -21.23
C HIS A 191 7.81 -6.40 -20.50
N LEU A 192 6.91 -6.33 -19.52
CA LEU A 192 6.36 -7.52 -18.87
C LEU A 192 5.55 -8.38 -19.85
N PRO A 193 5.53 -9.71 -19.66
CA PRO A 193 4.91 -10.64 -20.60
C PRO A 193 3.40 -10.38 -20.71
N GLU A 194 2.83 -10.67 -21.88
CA GLU A 194 1.41 -10.41 -22.14
C GLU A 194 0.50 -11.14 -21.15
N SER A 195 0.91 -12.35 -20.71
CA SER A 195 0.23 -13.11 -19.67
C SER A 195 0.09 -12.36 -18.34
N PHE A 196 1.11 -11.60 -17.93
CA PHE A 196 1.05 -10.73 -16.75
C PHE A 196 0.06 -9.58 -16.97
N SER A 197 0.12 -8.93 -18.14
CA SER A 197 -0.76 -7.81 -18.49
C SER A 197 -2.22 -8.23 -18.67
N ARG A 198 -2.48 -9.47 -19.09
CA ARG A 198 -3.81 -10.07 -19.21
C ARG A 198 -4.40 -10.39 -17.83
N LEU A 199 -3.59 -10.99 -16.96
CA LEU A 199 -3.96 -11.27 -15.57
C LEU A 199 -4.31 -9.97 -14.82
N GLY A 200 -3.48 -8.92 -14.95
CA GLY A 200 -3.72 -7.63 -14.29
C GLY A 200 -4.95 -6.87 -14.82
N ARG A 201 -5.37 -7.12 -16.07
CA ARG A 201 -6.57 -6.51 -16.66
C ARG A 201 -7.85 -7.33 -16.45
N GLY A 202 -7.73 -8.57 -15.93
CA GLY A 202 -8.86 -9.49 -15.79
C GLY A 202 -9.38 -10.03 -17.13
N ASN A 203 -8.56 -9.97 -18.19
CA ASN A 203 -8.89 -10.46 -19.53
C ASN A 203 -8.22 -11.83 -19.74
N PHE A 204 -8.91 -12.90 -19.33
CA PHE A 204 -8.48 -14.29 -19.55
C PHE A 204 -8.81 -14.76 -20.97
#